data_AF-A0A971MZI7-F1
#
_entry.id   AF-A0A971MZI7-F1
#
_cell.length_a   1.000
_cell.length_b   1.000
_cell.length_c   1.000
_cell.angle_alpha   90.00
_cell.angle_beta   90.00
_cell.angle_gamma   90.00
#
_symmetry.space_group_name_H-M   'P 1'
#
loop_
_entity.id
_entity.type
_entity.pdbx_description
1 polymer ?
#
loop_
_entity_poly.entity_id
_entity_poly.type
_entity_poly.pdbx_seq_one_letter_code
_entity_poly.pdbx_strand_id
1 'polypeptide(L)'
;ADAIELSISAPIGSRHRFLTQSTSDIFTYSKAAVDAVDIPVMLKLSYEAASSTVFLRDLERAGVKAVSAIDSLKGLSGVDIENFVTLMPTYGGYTGENIRPISLATTAALQQYTSLQVVSSGGVMSHENALEFIMLGASAVQLASAIQCRGYVAITDILSALQAWLDERNIISINDIRGAALPSIKVYEDIVPVKLCASIKESCSRENCLLCSDSCLPDAIFLNEDKIIEIKEEYCDGCGLCVARCPHQLLDLKWCQ
;
A
#
# COMPACT_ATOMS: atom_id res chain seq x y z
N ALA A 1 15.40 25.61 5.08
CA ALA A 1 14.84 24.35 4.57
C ALA A 1 14.09 24.67 3.29
N ASP A 2 14.05 23.75 2.32
CA ASP A 2 13.32 23.95 1.05
C ASP A 2 11.79 23.89 1.23
N ALA A 3 11.35 23.10 2.21
CA ALA A 3 9.96 22.98 2.64
C ALA A 3 9.93 22.55 4.12
N ILE A 4 8.74 22.55 4.72
CA ILE A 4 8.50 22.00 6.07
C ILE A 4 7.48 20.86 5.96
N GLU A 5 7.77 19.73 6.61
CA GLU A 5 6.80 18.68 6.87
C GLU A 5 6.38 18.71 8.34
N LEU A 6 5.09 18.92 8.61
CA LEU A 6 4.52 18.90 9.96
C LEU A 6 3.77 17.60 10.19
N SER A 7 4.25 16.77 11.12
CA SER A 7 3.49 15.61 11.59
C SER A 7 2.41 16.05 12.58
N ILE A 8 1.17 15.80 12.18
CA ILE A 8 -0.03 15.98 13.01
C ILE A 8 -0.42 14.68 13.74
N SER A 9 0.37 13.62 13.55
CA SER A 9 0.10 12.28 14.11
C SER A 9 0.92 11.99 15.38
N ALA A 10 1.90 12.85 15.71
CA ALA A 10 2.82 12.66 16.83
C ALA A 10 2.45 13.52 18.06
N PRO A 11 2.38 12.95 19.28
CA PRO A 11 2.62 11.55 19.61
C PRO A 11 1.43 10.64 19.23
N ILE A 12 1.75 9.38 18.88
CA ILE A 12 0.80 8.31 18.52
C ILE A 12 -0.24 8.03 19.64
N GLY A 13 0.07 8.44 20.88
CA GLY A 13 -0.80 8.34 22.05
C GLY A 13 -1.70 9.56 22.24
N SER A 14 -2.99 9.35 21.98
CA SER A 14 -4.16 10.02 22.57
C SER A 14 -4.42 11.52 22.39
N ARG A 15 -3.44 12.37 22.04
CA ARG A 15 -3.70 13.83 21.94
C ARG A 15 -4.38 14.27 20.65
N HIS A 16 -4.20 13.56 19.55
CA HIS A 16 -4.67 14.01 18.22
C HIS A 16 -6.05 13.53 17.80
N ARG A 17 -6.73 12.69 18.59
CA ARG A 17 -8.10 12.26 18.28
C ARG A 17 -9.03 13.47 18.10
N PHE A 18 -8.77 14.54 18.86
CA PHE A 18 -9.46 15.82 18.72
C PHE A 18 -9.14 16.53 17.39
N LEU A 19 -7.89 16.55 16.90
CA LEU A 19 -7.55 17.20 15.63
C LEU A 19 -8.08 16.44 14.41
N THR A 20 -8.14 15.10 14.47
CA THR A 20 -8.75 14.29 13.39
C THR A 20 -10.28 14.40 13.34
N GLN A 21 -10.90 14.89 14.43
CA GLN A 21 -12.37 15.02 14.56
C GLN A 21 -12.86 16.47 14.54
N SER A 22 -12.00 17.44 14.86
CA SER A 22 -12.32 18.88 14.95
C SER A 22 -11.68 19.64 13.78
N THR A 23 -12.50 19.91 12.77
CA THR A 23 -12.10 20.55 11.51
C THR A 23 -11.69 22.02 11.68
N SER A 24 -12.28 22.74 12.65
CA SER A 24 -11.92 24.14 12.93
C SER A 24 -10.49 24.30 13.47
N ASP A 25 -10.04 23.33 14.26
CA ASP A 25 -8.73 23.40 14.91
C ASP A 25 -7.61 23.07 13.91
N ILE A 26 -7.86 22.13 12.97
CA ILE A 26 -6.86 21.82 11.94
C ILE A 26 -6.66 22.97 10.97
N PHE A 27 -7.72 23.65 10.53
CA PHE A 27 -7.58 24.82 9.67
C PHE A 27 -6.71 25.88 10.35
N THR A 28 -7.03 26.22 11.61
CA THR A 28 -6.33 27.26 12.37
C THR A 28 -4.86 26.89 12.58
N TYR A 29 -4.57 25.65 12.96
CA TYR A 29 -3.21 25.14 13.14
C TYR A 29 -2.41 25.19 11.83
N SER A 30 -2.99 24.67 10.74
CA SER A 30 -2.33 24.60 9.44
C SER A 30 -2.09 26.00 8.86
N LYS A 31 -3.06 26.90 9.02
CA LYS A 31 -2.95 28.29 8.55
C LYS A 31 -1.87 29.05 9.33
N ALA A 32 -1.79 28.87 10.64
CA ALA A 32 -0.74 29.47 11.45
C ALA A 32 0.66 28.99 11.02
N ALA A 33 0.81 27.70 10.69
CA ALA A 33 2.06 27.17 10.17
C ALA A 33 2.41 27.74 8.79
N VAL A 34 1.44 27.80 7.88
CA VAL A 34 1.61 28.38 6.54
C VAL A 34 1.97 29.87 6.62
N ASP A 35 1.35 30.63 7.51
CA ASP A 35 1.59 32.08 7.66
C ASP A 35 2.91 32.42 8.35
N ALA A 36 3.50 31.46 9.07
CA ALA A 36 4.75 31.66 9.79
C ALA A 36 5.99 31.58 8.87
N VAL A 37 5.86 31.12 7.63
CA VAL A 37 6.98 30.84 6.73
C VAL A 37 6.66 31.15 5.26
N ASP A 38 7.68 31.52 4.49
CA ASP A 38 7.54 31.78 3.04
C ASP A 38 7.77 30.52 2.17
N ILE A 39 8.18 29.40 2.77
CA ILE A 39 8.44 28.13 2.09
C ILE A 39 7.21 27.20 2.12
N PRO A 40 7.08 26.26 1.16
CA PRO A 40 5.95 25.33 1.15
C PRO A 40 5.83 24.52 2.45
N VAL A 41 4.59 24.41 2.94
CA VAL A 41 4.24 23.57 4.09
C VAL A 41 3.49 22.33 3.62
N MET A 42 3.97 21.17 4.08
CA MET A 42 3.38 19.86 3.91
C MET A 42 2.92 19.31 5.25
N LEU A 43 1.78 18.61 5.29
CA LEU A 43 1.31 17.94 6.51
C LEU A 43 1.39 16.42 6.35
N LYS A 44 1.94 15.74 7.36
CA LYS A 44 2.02 14.28 7.41
C LYS A 44 0.81 13.67 8.09
N LEU A 45 0.03 12.92 7.32
CA LEU A 45 -1.28 12.42 7.69
C LEU A 45 -1.23 10.97 8.16
N SER A 46 -2.04 10.65 9.17
CA SER A 46 -2.43 9.26 9.44
C SER A 46 -3.38 8.74 8.35
N TYR A 47 -3.59 7.43 8.31
CA TYR A 47 -4.57 6.80 7.42
C TYR A 47 -5.98 7.40 7.59
N GLU A 48 -6.41 7.63 8.83
CA GLU A 48 -7.73 8.18 9.15
C GLU A 48 -7.88 9.62 8.66
N ALA A 49 -6.85 10.45 8.85
CA ALA A 49 -6.86 11.84 8.39
C ALA A 49 -6.87 11.94 6.86
N ALA A 50 -6.08 11.10 6.18
CA ALA A 50 -6.03 11.04 4.72
C ALA A 50 -7.35 10.56 4.08
N SER A 51 -8.19 9.86 4.84
CA SER A 51 -9.51 9.38 4.38
C SER A 51 -10.63 10.42 4.56
N SER A 52 -10.37 11.55 5.22
CA SER A 52 -11.38 12.57 5.50
C SER A 52 -11.33 13.72 4.49
N THR A 53 -12.27 13.74 3.54
CA THR A 53 -12.36 14.81 2.53
C THR A 53 -12.61 16.19 3.15
N VAL A 54 -13.33 16.27 4.28
CA VAL A 54 -13.55 17.53 5.01
C VAL A 54 -12.23 18.04 5.58
N PHE A 55 -11.44 17.15 6.18
CA PHE A 55 -10.13 17.48 6.72
C PHE A 55 -9.19 18.00 5.62
N LEU A 56 -9.12 17.29 4.49
CA LEU A 56 -8.29 17.68 3.35
C LEU A 56 -8.66 19.05 2.77
N ARG A 57 -9.97 19.36 2.66
CA ARG A 57 -10.45 20.68 2.22
C ARG A 57 -10.00 21.80 3.15
N ASP A 58 -9.94 21.56 4.46
CA ASP A 58 -9.44 22.57 5.39
C ASP A 58 -7.94 22.78 5.26
N LEU A 59 -7.16 21.74 4.93
CA LEU A 59 -5.74 21.91 4.60
C LEU A 59 -5.55 22.76 3.34
N GLU A 60 -6.33 22.48 2.29
CA GLU A 60 -6.31 23.26 1.05
C GLU A 60 -6.63 24.74 1.32
N ARG A 61 -7.71 25.00 2.08
CA ARG A 61 -8.09 26.37 2.48
C ARG A 61 -7.03 27.06 3.32
N ALA A 62 -6.31 26.30 4.15
CA ALA A 62 -5.24 26.82 4.98
C ALA A 62 -3.97 27.18 4.19
N GLY A 63 -3.88 26.78 2.91
CA GLY A 63 -2.74 27.08 2.04
C GLY A 63 -1.63 26.04 2.07
N VAL A 64 -1.88 24.86 2.67
CA VAL A 64 -0.99 23.70 2.60
C VAL A 64 -0.71 23.36 1.14
N LYS A 65 0.52 22.96 0.81
CA LYS A 65 0.94 22.68 -0.58
C LYS A 65 1.02 21.19 -0.91
N ALA A 66 1.29 20.37 0.09
CA ALA A 66 1.40 18.94 -0.07
C ALA A 66 0.91 18.21 1.18
N VAL A 67 0.62 16.93 1.03
CA VAL A 67 0.42 16.00 2.14
C VAL A 67 1.37 14.84 1.99
N SER A 68 1.95 14.37 3.09
CA SER A 68 2.61 13.07 3.11
C SER A 68 1.73 12.04 3.79
N ALA A 69 1.60 10.86 3.19
CA ALA A 69 0.73 9.81 3.73
C ALA A 69 1.25 8.40 3.36
N ILE A 70 1.16 7.40 4.24
CA ILE A 70 0.62 7.46 5.60
C ILE A 70 1.72 7.51 6.65
N ASP A 71 1.41 8.07 7.81
CA ASP A 71 2.12 7.79 9.06
C ASP A 71 1.92 6.31 9.47
N SER A 72 2.64 5.87 10.50
CA SER A 72 2.51 4.52 11.06
C SER A 72 1.06 4.20 11.49
N LEU A 73 0.65 2.95 11.31
CA LEU A 73 -0.66 2.50 11.76
C LEU A 73 -0.63 2.25 13.27
N LYS A 74 -1.70 2.60 13.97
CA LYS A 74 -1.79 2.30 15.41
C LYS A 74 -1.84 0.79 15.64
N GLY A 75 -0.96 0.26 16.50
CA GLY A 75 -0.90 -1.17 16.80
C GLY A 75 -0.33 -1.51 18.18
N LEU A 76 -0.36 -2.80 18.51
CA LEU A 76 0.37 -3.38 19.65
C LEU A 76 1.40 -4.36 19.10
N SER A 77 2.60 -4.38 19.70
CA SER A 77 3.66 -5.31 19.27
C SER A 77 3.35 -6.77 19.62
N GLY A 78 2.41 -7.02 20.53
CA GLY A 78 2.04 -8.34 21.00
C GLY A 78 1.76 -8.36 22.50
N VAL A 79 1.50 -9.57 23.00
CA VAL A 79 1.26 -9.86 24.42
C VAL A 79 2.21 -10.98 24.82
N ASP A 80 2.91 -10.80 25.94
CA ASP A 80 3.54 -11.90 26.66
C ASP A 80 2.42 -12.76 27.25
N ILE A 81 2.19 -13.92 26.63
CA ILE A 81 1.08 -14.82 26.95
C ILE A 81 1.29 -15.59 28.26
N GLU A 82 2.52 -15.72 28.72
CA GLU A 82 2.84 -16.40 29.98
C GLU A 82 2.62 -15.46 31.17
N ASN A 83 2.96 -14.18 30.99
CA ASN A 83 2.85 -13.16 32.04
C ASN A 83 1.59 -12.29 31.93
N PHE A 84 0.77 -12.48 30.90
CA PHE A 84 -0.47 -11.72 30.63
C PHE A 84 -0.27 -10.19 30.53
N VAL A 85 0.86 -9.76 29.99
CA VAL A 85 1.20 -8.33 29.83
C VAL A 85 1.50 -7.98 28.38
N THR A 86 1.19 -6.75 27.95
CA THR A 86 1.56 -6.29 26.61
C THR A 86 3.08 -6.15 26.49
N LEU A 87 3.64 -6.49 25.33
CA LEU A 87 5.08 -6.32 25.07
C LEU A 87 5.50 -4.84 25.05
N MET A 88 4.54 -3.93 24.90
CA MET A 88 4.72 -2.49 25.06
C MET A 88 3.62 -1.94 25.97
N PRO A 89 3.91 -1.00 26.89
CA PRO A 89 2.93 -0.46 27.85
C PRO A 89 1.96 0.55 27.22
N THR A 90 1.94 0.68 25.89
CA THR A 90 1.08 1.61 25.14
C THR A 90 0.93 1.15 23.69
N TYR A 91 0.00 1.76 22.96
CA TYR A 91 -0.10 1.62 21.51
C TYR A 91 1.10 2.26 20.83
N GLY A 92 1.72 1.51 19.93
CA GLY A 92 2.83 1.95 19.09
C GLY A 92 2.41 2.18 17.64
N GLY A 93 3.41 2.53 16.83
CA GLY A 93 3.28 2.64 15.37
C GLY A 93 3.73 1.34 14.70
N TYR A 94 2.85 0.75 13.90
CA TYR A 94 3.12 -0.37 13.03
C TYR A 94 3.56 0.15 11.65
N THR A 95 4.73 -0.29 11.20
CA THR A 95 5.38 0.14 9.96
C THR A 95 5.91 -1.06 9.18
N GLY A 96 6.64 -0.84 8.11
CA GLY A 96 7.22 -1.89 7.28
C GLY A 96 6.32 -2.32 6.12
N GLU A 97 6.74 -3.37 5.42
CA GLU A 97 6.13 -3.81 4.17
C GLU A 97 4.63 -4.11 4.28
N ASN A 98 4.19 -4.65 5.42
CA ASN A 98 2.80 -5.08 5.61
C ASN A 98 1.78 -3.94 5.59
N ILE A 99 2.20 -2.67 5.76
CA ILE A 99 1.30 -1.53 5.63
C ILE A 99 1.20 -0.99 4.19
N ARG A 100 2.03 -1.50 3.25
CA ARG A 100 2.08 -1.02 1.86
C ARG A 100 0.72 -1.06 1.16
N PRO A 101 -0.09 -2.14 1.23
CA PRO A 101 -1.39 -2.17 0.55
C PRO A 101 -2.33 -1.03 0.99
N ILE A 102 -2.33 -0.71 2.29
CA ILE A 102 -3.13 0.40 2.84
C ILE A 102 -2.57 1.75 2.36
N SER A 103 -1.25 1.92 2.34
CA SER A 103 -0.61 3.14 1.85
C SER A 103 -0.83 3.37 0.34
N LEU A 104 -0.77 2.32 -0.48
CA LEU A 104 -1.07 2.37 -1.91
C LEU A 104 -2.52 2.81 -2.15
N ALA A 105 -3.48 2.18 -1.46
CA ALA A 105 -4.89 2.57 -1.54
C ALA A 105 -5.10 4.03 -1.11
N THR A 106 -4.43 4.47 -0.05
CA THR A 106 -4.51 5.86 0.43
C THR A 106 -3.92 6.84 -0.59
N THR A 107 -2.79 6.49 -1.21
CA THR A 107 -2.16 7.31 -2.26
C THR A 107 -3.13 7.52 -3.43
N ALA A 108 -3.73 6.44 -3.92
CA ALA A 108 -4.70 6.49 -5.01
C ALA A 108 -5.96 7.31 -4.65
N ALA A 109 -6.44 7.17 -3.41
CA ALA A 109 -7.60 7.91 -2.92
C ALA A 109 -7.32 9.41 -2.78
N LEU A 110 -6.13 9.80 -2.28
CA LEU A 110 -5.76 11.21 -2.14
C LEU A 110 -5.75 11.96 -3.48
N GLN A 111 -5.35 11.30 -4.57
CA GLN A 111 -5.43 11.88 -5.92
C GLN A 111 -6.86 12.22 -6.35
N GLN A 112 -7.86 11.57 -5.74
CA GLN A 112 -9.29 11.81 -6.01
C GLN A 112 -9.90 12.79 -5.01
N TYR A 113 -9.35 12.86 -3.80
CA TYR A 113 -9.95 13.62 -2.68
C TYR A 113 -9.43 15.04 -2.58
N THR A 114 -8.24 15.34 -3.13
CA THR A 114 -7.60 16.64 -2.99
C THR A 114 -6.72 16.98 -4.19
N SER A 115 -6.50 18.28 -4.38
CA SER A 115 -5.55 18.85 -5.35
C SER A 115 -4.13 19.02 -4.80
N LEU A 116 -3.91 18.73 -3.52
CA LEU A 116 -2.60 18.82 -2.87
C LEU A 116 -1.60 17.83 -3.50
N GLN A 117 -0.32 18.21 -3.56
CA GLN A 117 0.71 17.25 -3.95
C GLN A 117 0.79 16.12 -2.94
N VAL A 118 0.86 14.88 -3.41
CA VAL A 118 0.93 13.70 -2.54
C VAL A 118 2.36 13.18 -2.49
N VAL A 119 2.89 13.05 -1.28
CA VAL A 119 4.16 12.38 -0.98
C VAL A 119 3.85 11.07 -0.26
N SER A 120 4.16 9.94 -0.87
CA SER A 120 3.73 8.65 -0.32
C SER A 120 4.78 8.02 0.59
N SER A 121 4.31 7.35 1.64
CA SER A 121 5.13 6.67 2.65
C SER A 121 4.41 5.43 3.15
N GLY A 122 5.15 4.35 3.41
CA GLY A 122 4.64 3.14 4.06
C GLY A 122 4.96 1.88 3.29
N GLY A 123 5.88 1.08 3.82
CA GLY A 123 6.23 -0.24 3.25
C GLY A 123 7.04 -0.23 1.95
N VAL A 124 7.75 0.86 1.67
CA VAL A 124 8.68 0.97 0.54
C VAL A 124 9.99 0.26 0.89
N MET A 125 10.21 -0.91 0.27
CA MET A 125 11.38 -1.75 0.49
C MET A 125 12.19 -1.99 -0.81
N SER A 126 11.69 -1.59 -1.96
CA SER A 126 12.36 -1.78 -3.26
C SER A 126 12.01 -0.68 -4.26
N HIS A 127 12.63 -0.73 -5.44
CA HIS A 127 12.32 0.19 -6.55
C HIS A 127 10.93 -0.06 -7.13
N GLU A 128 10.49 -1.33 -7.22
CA GLU A 128 9.14 -1.69 -7.64
C GLU A 128 8.10 -1.05 -6.71
N ASN A 129 8.32 -1.09 -5.39
CA ASN A 129 7.41 -0.44 -4.45
C ASN A 129 7.35 1.08 -4.67
N ALA A 130 8.49 1.72 -4.92
CA ALA A 130 8.50 3.15 -5.23
C ALA A 130 7.76 3.46 -6.54
N LEU A 131 7.94 2.62 -7.57
CA LEU A 131 7.23 2.73 -8.85
C LEU A 131 5.72 2.57 -8.68
N GLU A 132 5.25 1.63 -7.84
CA GLU A 132 3.81 1.48 -7.53
C GLU A 132 3.21 2.80 -7.02
N PHE A 133 3.86 3.47 -6.05
CA PHE A 133 3.39 4.75 -5.52
C PHE A 133 3.39 5.86 -6.56
N ILE A 134 4.45 5.95 -7.36
CA ILE A 134 4.57 6.95 -8.44
C ILE A 134 3.48 6.74 -9.48
N MET A 135 3.25 5.50 -9.92
CA MET A 135 2.20 5.15 -10.87
C MET A 135 0.79 5.39 -10.31
N LEU A 136 0.63 5.41 -8.99
CA LEU A 136 -0.60 5.85 -8.31
C LEU A 136 -0.66 7.36 -8.05
N GLY A 137 0.28 8.15 -8.58
CA GLY A 137 0.23 9.61 -8.59
C GLY A 137 1.12 10.31 -7.56
N ALA A 138 1.89 9.58 -6.75
CA ALA A 138 2.81 10.19 -5.81
C ALA A 138 3.83 11.09 -6.52
N SER A 139 4.03 12.30 -6.00
CA SER A 139 5.05 13.24 -6.47
C SER A 139 6.44 12.95 -5.90
N ALA A 140 6.50 12.32 -4.73
CA ALA A 140 7.71 11.79 -4.12
C ALA A 140 7.36 10.58 -3.24
N VAL A 141 8.36 9.76 -2.92
CA VAL A 141 8.21 8.56 -2.09
C VAL A 141 9.22 8.60 -0.94
N GLN A 142 8.75 8.37 0.28
CA GLN A 142 9.56 8.29 1.49
C GLN A 142 9.76 6.84 1.92
N LEU A 143 10.94 6.55 2.48
CA LEU A 143 11.28 5.23 3.01
C LEU A 143 11.99 5.36 4.35
N ALA A 144 11.68 4.48 5.29
CA ALA A 144 12.28 4.45 6.63
C ALA A 144 12.66 3.01 7.03
N SER A 145 11.69 2.08 7.02
CA SER A 145 11.92 0.69 7.41
C SER A 145 12.99 0.00 6.55
N ALA A 146 13.09 0.33 5.25
CA ALA A 146 14.15 -0.15 4.38
C ALA A 146 15.55 0.19 4.89
N ILE A 147 15.76 1.42 5.40
CA ILE A 147 17.03 1.86 5.98
C ILE A 147 17.23 1.20 7.34
N GLN A 148 16.18 1.10 8.16
CA GLN A 148 16.29 0.46 9.48
C GLN A 148 16.68 -1.01 9.39
N CYS A 149 16.20 -1.73 8.38
CA CYS A 149 16.48 -3.16 8.21
C CYS A 149 17.78 -3.45 7.45
N ARG A 150 18.17 -2.61 6.47
CA ARG A 150 19.30 -2.90 5.56
C ARG A 150 20.41 -1.85 5.59
N GLY A 151 20.27 -0.79 6.37
CA GLY A 151 21.19 0.36 6.38
C GLY A 151 21.00 1.29 5.19
N TYR A 152 21.81 2.36 5.14
CA TYR A 152 21.72 3.40 4.11
C TYR A 152 22.01 2.90 2.69
N VAL A 153 22.71 1.77 2.52
CA VAL A 153 22.96 1.13 1.21
C VAL A 153 21.66 0.85 0.46
N ALA A 154 20.57 0.60 1.17
CA ALA A 154 19.24 0.41 0.59
C ALA A 154 18.82 1.57 -0.33
N ILE A 155 19.24 2.81 -0.03
CA ILE A 155 18.95 3.97 -0.87
C ILE A 155 19.64 3.82 -2.24
N THR A 156 20.94 3.50 -2.22
CA THR A 156 21.74 3.31 -3.44
C THR A 156 21.19 2.17 -4.29
N ASP A 157 20.86 1.04 -3.67
CA ASP A 157 20.33 -0.14 -4.38
C ASP A 157 18.98 0.17 -5.05
N ILE A 158 18.07 0.81 -4.32
CA ILE A 158 16.74 1.19 -4.83
C ILE A 158 16.87 2.18 -5.99
N LEU A 159 17.70 3.22 -5.85
CA LEU A 159 17.88 4.22 -6.91
C LEU A 159 18.53 3.61 -8.16
N SER A 160 19.52 2.75 -7.99
CA SER A 160 20.20 2.10 -9.12
C SER A 160 19.26 1.18 -9.89
N ALA A 161 18.45 0.38 -9.18
CA ALA A 161 17.46 -0.49 -9.80
C ALA A 161 16.31 0.29 -10.47
N LEU A 162 15.88 1.40 -9.85
CA LEU A 162 14.89 2.30 -10.44
C LEU A 162 15.42 2.91 -11.75
N GLN A 163 16.65 3.40 -11.77
CA GLN A 163 17.26 3.97 -12.97
C GLN A 163 17.39 2.93 -14.09
N ALA A 164 17.89 1.73 -13.77
CA ALA A 164 17.99 0.63 -14.73
C ALA A 164 16.61 0.28 -15.33
N TRP A 165 15.57 0.22 -14.50
CA TRP A 165 14.21 -0.07 -14.96
C TRP A 165 13.67 0.99 -15.93
N LEU A 166 13.96 2.28 -15.68
CA LEU A 166 13.60 3.38 -16.57
C LEU A 166 14.36 3.31 -17.90
N ASP A 167 15.67 3.08 -17.83
CA ASP A 167 16.56 3.00 -18.99
C ASP A 167 16.16 1.85 -19.92
N GLU A 168 15.88 0.66 -19.37
CA GLU A 168 15.40 -0.51 -20.11
C GLU A 168 14.11 -0.24 -20.90
N ARG A 169 13.28 0.70 -20.43
CA ARG A 169 11.99 1.05 -21.03
C ARG A 169 12.03 2.36 -21.81
N ASN A 170 13.19 2.98 -21.94
CA ASN A 170 13.37 4.29 -22.57
C ASN A 170 12.45 5.37 -21.96
N ILE A 171 12.19 5.30 -20.65
CA ILE A 171 11.40 6.30 -19.94
C ILE A 171 12.36 7.42 -19.51
N ILE A 172 12.17 8.62 -20.06
CA ILE A 172 13.09 9.73 -19.86
C ILE A 172 12.82 10.44 -18.54
N SER A 173 11.55 10.52 -18.13
CA SER A 173 11.14 11.24 -16.93
C SER A 173 10.21 10.39 -16.09
N ILE A 174 10.43 10.39 -14.77
CA ILE A 174 9.54 9.74 -13.82
C ILE A 174 8.11 10.31 -13.87
N ASN A 175 7.96 11.56 -14.34
CA ASN A 175 6.66 12.18 -14.52
C ASN A 175 5.85 11.53 -15.65
N ASP A 176 6.49 10.84 -16.60
CA ASP A 176 5.81 10.20 -17.73
C ASP A 176 4.95 9.01 -17.28
N ILE A 177 5.30 8.40 -16.15
CA ILE A 177 4.56 7.28 -15.54
C ILE A 177 3.76 7.69 -14.30
N ARG A 178 3.90 8.92 -13.82
CA ARG A 178 3.22 9.36 -12.60
C ARG A 178 1.71 9.37 -12.83
N GLY A 179 0.97 8.62 -12.01
CA GLY A 179 -0.48 8.48 -12.12
C GLY A 179 -0.97 7.55 -13.24
N ALA A 180 -0.07 6.88 -13.97
CA ALA A 180 -0.43 6.02 -15.11
C ALA A 180 -1.32 4.83 -14.74
N ALA A 181 -1.33 4.39 -13.47
CA ALA A 181 -2.16 3.28 -13.01
C ALA A 181 -3.56 3.73 -12.52
N LEU A 182 -3.77 5.02 -12.24
CA LEU A 182 -5.06 5.53 -11.72
C LEU A 182 -6.26 5.19 -12.62
N PRO A 183 -6.18 5.29 -13.97
CA PRO A 183 -7.31 4.95 -14.84
C PRO A 183 -7.72 3.47 -14.81
N SER A 184 -6.88 2.57 -14.28
CA SER A 184 -7.23 1.15 -14.14
C SER A 184 -8.11 0.86 -12.92
N ILE A 185 -8.22 1.81 -11.98
CA ILE A 185 -9.08 1.68 -10.81
C ILE A 185 -10.52 1.92 -11.23
N LYS A 186 -11.38 0.93 -11.01
CA LYS A 186 -12.82 1.02 -11.28
C LYS A 186 -13.59 1.09 -9.97
N VAL A 187 -14.72 1.81 -10.00
CA VAL A 187 -15.71 1.66 -8.93
C VAL A 187 -16.27 0.24 -8.97
N TYR A 188 -16.62 -0.31 -7.81
CA TYR A 188 -17.00 -1.71 -7.70
C TYR A 188 -18.21 -2.04 -8.58
N GLU A 189 -19.15 -1.10 -8.70
CA GLU A 189 -20.36 -1.21 -9.50
C GLU A 189 -20.09 -1.35 -11.02
N ASP A 190 -18.94 -0.87 -11.49
CA ASP A 190 -18.52 -0.97 -12.90
C ASP A 190 -17.76 -2.28 -13.19
N ILE A 191 -17.44 -3.06 -12.15
CA ILE A 191 -16.82 -4.36 -12.29
C ILE A 191 -17.92 -5.36 -12.59
N VAL A 192 -18.04 -5.77 -13.85
CA VAL A 192 -18.84 -6.94 -14.22
C VAL A 192 -18.14 -8.16 -13.61
N PRO A 193 -18.72 -8.85 -12.61
CA PRO A 193 -18.08 -10.00 -12.00
C PRO A 193 -18.12 -11.15 -13.00
N VAL A 194 -17.02 -11.32 -13.73
CA VAL A 194 -16.82 -12.50 -14.57
C VAL A 194 -16.06 -13.50 -13.72
N LYS A 195 -16.63 -14.69 -13.57
CA LYS A 195 -16.04 -15.76 -12.78
C LYS A 195 -14.67 -16.11 -13.36
N LEU A 196 -13.63 -15.99 -12.55
CA LEU A 196 -12.33 -16.56 -12.87
C LEU A 196 -12.29 -18.01 -12.38
N CYS A 197 -11.62 -18.87 -13.13
CA CYS A 197 -11.34 -20.24 -12.76
C CYS A 197 -9.83 -20.41 -12.72
N ALA A 198 -9.35 -21.20 -11.75
CA ALA A 198 -7.96 -21.63 -11.74
C ALA A 198 -7.70 -22.48 -12.99
N SER A 199 -6.56 -22.25 -13.64
CA SER A 199 -6.13 -23.00 -14.81
C SER A 199 -4.67 -23.41 -14.65
N ILE A 200 -4.32 -24.54 -15.26
CA ILE A 200 -2.95 -25.08 -15.21
C ILE A 200 -2.18 -24.49 -16.39
N LYS A 201 -1.14 -23.70 -16.10
CA LYS A 201 -0.21 -23.18 -17.12
C LYS A 201 0.71 -24.27 -17.63
N GLU A 202 1.21 -25.08 -16.70
CA GLU A 202 2.14 -26.17 -16.96
C GLU A 202 1.79 -27.34 -16.03
N SER A 203 1.75 -28.56 -16.57
CA SER A 203 1.36 -29.76 -15.84
C SER A 203 2.21 -29.94 -14.58
N CYS A 204 1.55 -30.21 -13.45
CA CYS A 204 2.22 -30.49 -12.18
C CYS A 204 2.06 -31.98 -11.83
N SER A 205 3.18 -32.71 -11.76
CA SER A 205 3.27 -34.13 -11.36
C SER A 205 3.99 -34.32 -10.02
N ARG A 206 4.05 -33.28 -9.18
CA ARG A 206 4.76 -33.31 -7.90
C ARG A 206 3.90 -33.97 -6.84
N GLU A 207 4.03 -35.28 -6.70
CA GLU A 207 3.21 -36.11 -5.79
C GLU A 207 3.22 -35.63 -4.32
N ASN A 208 4.33 -35.04 -3.86
CA ASN A 208 4.48 -34.58 -2.48
C ASN A 208 4.08 -33.11 -2.26
N CYS A 209 3.45 -32.45 -3.24
CA CYS A 209 3.06 -31.05 -3.16
C CYS A 209 1.56 -30.88 -3.39
N LEU A 210 0.79 -30.86 -2.30
CA LEU A 210 -0.67 -30.74 -2.30
C LEU A 210 -1.16 -29.33 -1.93
N LEU A 211 -0.27 -28.32 -1.94
CA LEU A 211 -0.62 -26.96 -1.52
C LEU A 211 -1.82 -26.39 -2.28
N CYS A 212 -1.97 -26.69 -3.56
CA CYS A 212 -3.09 -26.19 -4.36
C CYS A 212 -4.42 -26.90 -4.06
N SER A 213 -4.41 -28.23 -3.87
CA SER A 213 -5.59 -29.00 -3.51
C SER A 213 -6.01 -28.74 -2.06
N ASP A 214 -5.07 -28.76 -1.12
CA ASP A 214 -5.34 -28.57 0.32
C ASP A 214 -5.85 -27.15 0.64
N SER A 215 -5.58 -26.19 -0.25
CA SER A 215 -6.08 -24.82 -0.12
C SER A 215 -7.42 -24.61 -0.80
N CYS A 216 -7.90 -25.58 -1.59
CA CYS A 216 -9.10 -25.43 -2.39
C CYS A 216 -10.33 -25.84 -1.57
N LEU A 217 -10.92 -24.90 -0.84
CA LEU A 217 -12.14 -25.14 -0.06
C LEU A 217 -13.31 -25.72 -0.88
N PRO A 218 -13.50 -25.36 -2.16
CA PRO A 218 -14.54 -25.99 -2.99
C PRO A 218 -14.20 -27.39 -3.52
N ASP A 219 -13.02 -27.95 -3.17
CA ASP A 219 -12.50 -29.22 -3.70
C ASP A 219 -12.45 -29.26 -5.24
N ALA A 220 -12.23 -28.10 -5.86
CA ALA A 220 -12.11 -27.97 -7.31
C ALA A 220 -10.79 -28.48 -7.87
N ILE A 221 -9.75 -28.60 -7.03
CA ILE A 221 -8.41 -29.03 -7.42
C ILE A 221 -8.09 -30.34 -6.71
N PHE A 222 -7.72 -31.37 -7.47
CA PHE A 222 -7.41 -32.69 -6.92
C PHE A 222 -6.30 -33.36 -7.72
N LEU A 223 -5.71 -34.39 -7.12
CA LEU A 223 -4.71 -35.23 -7.75
C LEU A 223 -5.42 -36.43 -8.42
N ASN A 224 -5.24 -36.62 -9.72
CA ASN A 224 -5.83 -37.73 -10.45
C ASN A 224 -5.08 -39.07 -10.22
N GLU A 225 -5.52 -40.15 -10.85
CA GLU A 225 -4.89 -41.48 -10.73
C GLU A 225 -3.44 -41.52 -11.22
N ASP A 226 -3.11 -40.72 -12.24
CA ASP A 226 -1.75 -40.55 -12.78
C ASP A 226 -0.88 -39.61 -11.94
N LYS A 227 -1.42 -39.16 -10.79
CA LYS A 227 -0.76 -38.23 -9.86
C LYS A 227 -0.43 -36.87 -10.48
N ILE A 228 -1.32 -36.41 -11.35
CA ILE A 228 -1.28 -35.09 -11.98
C ILE A 228 -2.39 -34.25 -11.37
N ILE A 229 -2.09 -32.98 -11.11
CA ILE A 229 -3.10 -32.03 -10.66
C ILE A 229 -4.11 -31.77 -11.77
N GLU A 230 -5.39 -31.89 -11.45
CA GLU A 230 -6.52 -31.53 -12.30
C GLU A 230 -7.42 -30.52 -11.62
N ILE A 231 -8.18 -29.77 -12.43
CA ILE A 231 -9.09 -28.72 -11.96
C ILE A 231 -10.48 -28.95 -12.58
N LYS A 232 -11.49 -29.05 -11.72
CA LYS A 232 -12.90 -29.00 -12.10
C LYS A 232 -13.40 -27.57 -12.03
N GLU A 233 -13.49 -26.91 -13.19
CA GLU A 233 -13.93 -25.51 -13.32
C GLU A 233 -15.33 -25.26 -12.72
N GLU A 234 -16.21 -26.26 -12.78
CA GLU A 234 -17.56 -26.22 -12.21
C GLU A 234 -17.56 -25.91 -10.70
N TYR A 235 -16.59 -26.44 -9.96
CA TYR A 235 -16.49 -26.24 -8.51
C TYR A 235 -15.58 -25.07 -8.14
N CYS A 236 -14.72 -24.61 -9.06
CA CYS A 236 -13.79 -23.53 -8.77
C CYS A 236 -14.56 -22.23 -8.48
N ASP A 237 -14.26 -21.54 -7.39
CA ASP A 237 -14.87 -20.24 -7.04
C ASP A 237 -14.04 -19.04 -7.53
N GLY A 238 -12.84 -19.29 -8.07
CA GLY A 238 -11.95 -18.24 -8.56
C GLY A 238 -11.18 -17.49 -7.48
N CYS A 239 -11.13 -17.98 -6.24
CA CYS A 239 -10.48 -17.25 -5.13
C CYS A 239 -8.96 -16.99 -5.33
N GLY A 240 -8.30 -17.77 -6.20
CA GLY A 240 -6.89 -17.59 -6.54
C GLY A 240 -5.87 -18.05 -5.48
N LEU A 241 -6.32 -18.62 -4.35
CA LEU A 241 -5.42 -19.05 -3.27
C LEU A 241 -4.43 -20.13 -3.75
N CYS A 242 -4.87 -21.04 -4.62
CA CYS A 242 -4.02 -22.06 -5.24
C CYS A 242 -2.89 -21.46 -6.09
N VAL A 243 -3.17 -20.36 -6.82
CA VAL A 243 -2.19 -19.61 -7.63
C VAL A 243 -1.19 -18.93 -6.70
N ALA A 244 -1.67 -18.22 -5.68
CA ALA A 244 -0.83 -17.49 -4.73
C ALA A 244 0.10 -18.40 -3.92
N ARG A 245 -0.36 -19.62 -3.58
CA ARG A 245 0.42 -20.58 -2.78
C ARG A 245 1.33 -21.48 -3.59
N CYS A 246 1.23 -21.50 -4.92
CA CYS A 246 2.07 -22.36 -5.75
C CYS A 246 3.50 -21.82 -5.81
N PRO A 247 4.51 -22.49 -5.20
CA PRO A 247 5.88 -21.99 -5.20
C PRO A 247 6.54 -22.03 -6.58
N HIS A 248 5.93 -22.76 -7.52
CA HIS A 248 6.41 -22.95 -8.89
C HIS A 248 5.61 -22.15 -9.93
N GLN A 249 4.60 -21.37 -9.51
CA GLN A 249 3.80 -20.52 -10.39
C GLN A 249 3.17 -21.27 -11.60
N LEU A 250 2.80 -22.54 -11.40
CA LEU A 250 2.27 -23.44 -12.44
C LEU A 250 0.78 -23.23 -12.73
N LEU A 251 0.12 -22.36 -11.96
CA LEU A 251 -1.31 -22.08 -12.03
C LEU A 251 -1.51 -20.60 -12.38
N ASP A 252 -2.60 -20.28 -13.06
CA ASP A 252 -3.09 -18.93 -13.24
C ASP A 252 -4.62 -18.85 -13.05
N LEU A 253 -5.15 -17.63 -13.10
CA LEU A 253 -6.59 -17.40 -13.18
C LEU A 253 -6.94 -17.02 -14.62
N LYS A 254 -7.93 -17.71 -15.19
CA LYS A 254 -8.51 -17.41 -16.50
C LYS A 254 -10.02 -17.21 -16.36
N TRP A 255 -10.61 -16.50 -17.32
CA TRP A 255 -12.06 -16.41 -17.39
C TRP A 255 -12.64 -17.82 -17.60
N CYS A 256 -13.56 -18.24 -16.73
CA CYS A 256 -14.25 -19.52 -16.92
C CYS A 256 -15.01 -19.47 -18.26
N GLN A 257 -15.00 -20.58 -19.01
CA GLN A 257 -15.79 -20.71 -20.24
C GLN A 257 -17.26 -21.04 -19.94
#